data_AF-A0A7Y2XXU6-F1
#
_entry.id   AF-A0A7Y2XXU6-F1
#
_cell.length_a   1.000
_cell.length_b   1.000
_cell.length_c   1.000
_cell.angle_alpha   90.00
_cell.angle_beta   90.00
_cell.angle_gamma   90.00
#
_symmetry.space_group_name_H-M   'P 1'
#
loop_
_entity.id
_entity.type
_entity.pdbx_description
1 polymer ?
#
loop_
_entity_poly.entity_id
_entity_poly.type
_entity_poly.pdbx_seq_one_letter_code
_entity_poly.pdbx_strand_id
1 'polypeptide(L)'
;MLSELKENLLKAGKSEGCISFDDLNDLLPDEIKDPRDIEKIFNFLGDHNIEIVTEEKSGEKRTLSGEVWEKKNKSSDGGDE
;
A
#
# COMPACT_ATOMS: atom_id res chain seq x y z
N MET A 1 2.17 16.99 12.54
CA MET A 1 2.71 16.82 11.17
C MET A 1 2.77 15.34 10.75
N LEU A 2 3.18 14.39 11.59
CA LEU A 2 3.11 12.94 11.29
C LEU A 2 1.68 12.37 11.10
N SER A 3 0.68 12.95 11.76
CA SER A 3 -0.71 12.48 11.69
C SER A 3 -1.32 12.66 10.29
N GLU A 4 -1.04 13.80 9.66
CA GLU A 4 -1.61 14.16 8.35
C GLU A 4 -1.06 13.26 7.24
N LEU A 5 0.23 12.93 7.31
CA LEU A 5 0.88 11.93 6.46
C LEU A 5 0.18 10.56 6.57
N LYS A 6 -0.03 10.07 7.80
CA LYS A 6 -0.71 8.80 8.05
C LYS A 6 -2.12 8.78 7.50
N GLU A 7 -2.86 9.89 7.63
CA GLU A 7 -4.20 10.02 7.07
C GLU A 7 -4.21 10.00 5.54
N ASN A 8 -3.23 10.64 4.89
CA ASN A 8 -3.09 10.62 3.44
C ASN A 8 -2.73 9.23 2.92
N LEU A 9 -1.78 8.56 3.57
CA LEU A 9 -1.41 7.17 3.29
C LEU A 9 -2.61 6.22 3.45
N LEU A 10 -3.37 6.40 4.53
CA LEU A 10 -4.63 5.69 4.75
C LEU A 10 -5.62 5.93 3.62
N LYS A 11 -5.85 7.18 3.22
CA LYS A 11 -6.80 7.48 2.14
C LYS A 11 -6.39 6.85 0.82
N ALA A 12 -5.11 6.93 0.46
CA ALA A 12 -4.57 6.33 -0.75
C ALA A 12 -4.72 4.80 -0.71
N GLY A 13 -4.20 4.18 0.35
CA GLY A 13 -4.18 2.73 0.49
C GLY A 13 -5.54 2.09 0.74
N LYS A 14 -6.46 2.75 1.44
CA LYS A 14 -7.78 2.20 1.80
C LYS A 14 -8.75 2.16 0.62
N SER A 15 -8.51 2.94 -0.43
CA SER A 15 -9.32 2.89 -1.66
C SER A 15 -9.12 1.57 -2.41
N GLU A 16 -7.87 1.07 -2.45
CA GLU A 16 -7.53 -0.16 -3.17
C GLU A 16 -7.27 -1.36 -2.27
N GLY A 17 -7.00 -1.13 -0.98
CA GLY A 17 -6.45 -2.13 -0.06
C GLY A 17 -4.94 -2.31 -0.22
N CYS A 18 -4.28 -1.50 -1.04
CA CYS A 18 -2.83 -1.46 -1.18
C CYS A 18 -2.31 -0.07 -1.52
N ILE A 19 -1.02 0.14 -1.26
CA ILE A 19 -0.28 1.32 -1.71
C ILE A 19 0.98 0.87 -2.44
N SER A 20 1.30 1.54 -3.55
CA SER A 20 2.54 1.24 -4.27
C SER A 20 3.76 1.81 -3.53
N PHE A 21 4.92 1.17 -3.69
CA PHE A 21 6.15 1.64 -3.05
C PHE A 21 6.54 3.04 -3.53
N ASP A 22 6.25 3.38 -4.79
CA ASP A 22 6.43 4.72 -5.34
C ASP A 22 5.47 5.74 -4.71
N ASP A 23 4.17 5.44 -4.63
CA ASP A 23 3.18 6.33 -3.99
C ASP A 23 3.50 6.58 -2.51
N LEU A 24 3.94 5.52 -1.83
CA LEU A 24 4.40 5.60 -0.45
C LEU A 24 5.59 6.55 -0.33
N ASN A 25 6.61 6.41 -1.18
CA ASN A 25 7.76 7.31 -1.18
C ASN A 25 7.41 8.75 -1.56
N ASP A 26 6.44 8.97 -2.44
CA ASP A 26 5.98 10.31 -2.83
C ASP A 26 5.22 11.01 -1.70
N LEU A 27 4.43 10.25 -0.94
CA LEU A 27 3.72 10.74 0.24
C LEU A 27 4.66 10.97 1.43
N LEU A 28 5.72 10.18 1.55
CA LEU A 28 6.71 10.29 2.62
C LEU A 28 7.49 11.63 2.51
N PRO A 29 7.43 12.50 3.53
CA PRO A 29 8.18 13.75 3.51
C PRO A 29 9.68 13.48 3.67
N ASP A 30 10.50 14.38 3.11
CA ASP A 30 11.97 14.29 3.09
C ASP A 30 12.62 14.21 4.50
N GLU A 31 11.88 14.56 5.55
CA GLU A 31 12.29 14.46 6.95
C GLU A 31 12.18 13.01 7.49
N ILE A 32 11.31 12.18 6.90
CA ILE A 32 11.09 10.77 7.23
C ILE A 32 11.98 9.92 6.32
N LYS A 33 13.28 9.88 6.63
CA LYS A 33 14.26 8.98 5.97
C LYS A 33 14.81 7.92 6.92
N ASP A 34 14.42 8.00 8.18
CA ASP A 34 14.84 7.07 9.20
C ASP A 34 14.12 5.72 9.00
N PRO A 35 14.85 4.60 8.89
CA PRO A 35 14.23 3.28 8.70
C PRO A 35 13.23 2.93 9.82
N ARG A 36 13.48 3.45 11.03
CA ARG A 36 12.58 3.29 12.19
C ARG A 36 11.23 3.97 12.01
N ASP A 37 11.18 5.11 11.32
CA ASP A 37 9.92 5.81 11.09
C ASP A 37 9.16 5.22 9.91
N ILE A 38 9.87 4.76 8.89
CA ILE A 38 9.30 3.98 7.77
C ILE A 38 8.65 2.70 8.30
N GLU A 39 9.32 1.97 9.19
CA GLU A 39 8.78 0.74 9.79
C GLU A 39 7.48 0.99 10.57
N LYS A 40 7.38 2.11 11.31
CA LYS A 40 6.13 2.51 11.98
C LYS A 40 5.00 2.77 10.98
N ILE A 41 5.32 3.31 9.81
CA ILE A 41 4.35 3.56 8.75
C ILE A 41 3.91 2.24 8.12
N PHE A 42 4.82 1.30 7.91
CA PHE A 42 4.50 -0.03 7.39
C PHE A 42 3.60 -0.80 8.33
N ASN A 43 3.94 -0.84 9.62
CA ASN A 43 3.11 -1.45 10.65
C ASN A 43 1.72 -0.79 10.70
N PHE A 44 1.66 0.55 10.63
CA PHE A 44 0.39 1.28 10.61
C PHE A 44 -0.47 0.95 9.39
N LEU A 45 0.11 0.87 8.20
CA LEU A 45 -0.58 0.47 6.98
C LEU A 45 -1.12 -0.97 7.12
N GLY A 46 -0.30 -1.89 7.61
CA GLY A 46 -0.68 -3.28 7.86
C GLY A 46 -1.83 -3.42 8.88
N ASP A 47 -1.78 -2.70 10.00
CA ASP A 47 -2.86 -2.64 11.00
C ASP A 47 -4.19 -2.15 10.39
N HIS A 48 -4.11 -1.30 9.37
CA HIS A 48 -5.26 -0.79 8.62
C HIS A 48 -5.66 -1.64 7.41
N ASN A 49 -5.10 -2.84 7.29
CA ASN A 49 -5.38 -3.79 6.22
C ASN A 49 -4.96 -3.27 4.83
N ILE A 50 -3.94 -2.40 4.80
CA ILE A 50 -3.34 -1.84 3.59
C ILE A 50 -2.03 -2.55 3.33
N GLU A 51 -1.94 -3.21 2.19
CA GLU A 51 -0.73 -3.91 1.78
C GLU A 51 0.21 -3.00 0.98
N ILE A 52 1.52 -3.10 1.21
CA ILE A 52 2.49 -2.35 0.40
C ILE A 52 2.89 -3.25 -0.76
N VAL A 53 2.74 -2.72 -1.97
CA VAL A 53 3.03 -3.43 -3.21
C VAL A 53 4.07 -2.71 -4.05
N THR A 54 4.81 -3.44 -4.85
CA THR A 54 5.67 -2.91 -5.89
C THR A 54 5.05 -3.26 -7.23
N GLU A 55 4.93 -2.26 -8.11
CA GLU A 55 4.49 -2.49 -9.49
C GLU A 55 5.71 -2.86 -10.35
N GLU A 56 5.70 -4.07 -10.88
CA GLU A 56 6.70 -4.48 -11.87
C GLU A 56 6.42 -3.84 -13.23
N LYS A 57 7.44 -3.79 -14.10
CA LYS A 57 7.31 -3.27 -15.47
C LYS A 57 6.24 -3.99 -16.30
N SER A 58 5.88 -5.21 -15.90
CA SER A 58 4.82 -6.02 -16.51
C SER A 58 3.41 -5.57 -16.10
N GLY A 59 3.26 -4.64 -15.14
CA GLY A 59 2.00 -4.25 -14.53
C GLY A 59 1.55 -5.17 -13.38
N GLU A 60 2.40 -6.13 -12.99
CA GLU A 60 2.13 -7.06 -11.90
C GLU A 60 2.47 -6.39 -10.57
N LYS A 61 1.50 -6.37 -9.64
CA LYS A 61 1.71 -5.82 -8.29
C LYS A 61 2.13 -6.97 -7.36
N ARG A 62 3.22 -6.81 -6.63
CA ARG A 62 3.70 -7.79 -5.66
C ARG A 62 3.89 -7.19 -4.29
N THR A 63 3.54 -7.91 -3.23
CA THR A 63 3.75 -7.48 -1.86
C THR A 63 5.24 -7.44 -1.51
N LEU A 64 5.58 -6.80 -0.39
CA LEU A 64 6.95 -6.83 0.15
C LEU A 64 7.43 -8.26 0.48
N SER A 65 6.51 -9.19 0.73
CA SER A 65 6.79 -10.62 0.93
C SER A 65 7.10 -11.37 -0.37
N GLY A 66 6.94 -10.72 -1.53
CA GLY A 66 7.13 -11.32 -2.85
C GLY A 66 5.89 -12.06 -3.38
N GLU A 67 4.75 -11.94 -2.70
CA GLU A 67 3.50 -12.55 -3.11
C GLU A 67 2.82 -11.66 -4.16
N VAL A 68 2.14 -12.26 -5.15
CA VAL A 68 1.36 -11.47 -6.12
C VAL A 68 0.17 -10.86 -5.38
N TRP A 69 0.09 -9.53 -5.40
CA TRP A 69 -1.04 -8.83 -4.81
C TRP A 69 -2.18 -8.80 -5.82
N GLU A 70 -3.17 -9.64 -5.57
CA GLU A 70 -4.42 -9.63 -6.31
C GLU A 70 -5.41 -8.76 -5.56
N LYS A 71 -5.80 -7.63 -6.18
CA LYS A 71 -6.94 -6.85 -5.70
C LYS A 71 -8.12 -7.79 -5.61
N LYS A 72 -8.56 -8.13 -4.40
CA LYS A 72 -9.86 -8.79 -4.17
C LYS A 72 -10.97 -7.81 -4.53
N ASN A 73 -11.11 -7.55 -5.82
CA ASN A 73 -12.28 -6.92 -6.36
C ASN A 73 -13.41 -7.92 -6.09
N LYS A 74 -14.37 -7.56 -5.23
CA LYS A 74 -15.67 -8.23 -5.17
C LYS A 74 -16.40 -7.96 -6.49
N SER A 75 -15.90 -8.55 -7.57
CA SER A 75 -16.45 -8.56 -8.92
C SER A 75 -15.97 -9.83 -9.62
N SER A 76 -16.14 -10.95 -8.93
CA SER A 76 -16.42 -12.23 -9.58
C SER A 76 -17.60 -12.81 -8.83
N ASP A 77 -18.72 -12.11 -8.96
CA ASP A 77 -20.02 -12.77 -8.93
C ASP A 77 -20.23 -13.33 -10.34
N GLY A 78 -20.39 -14.65 -10.44
CA GLY A 78 -21.05 -15.33 -11.54
C GLY A 78 -20.33 -15.35 -12.88
N GLY A 79 -19.26 -16.13 -12.98
CA GLY A 79 -19.00 -16.86 -14.22
C GLY A 79 -19.79 -18.16 -14.18
N ASP A 80 -21.07 -18.12 -14.53
CA ASP A 80 -21.89 -19.29 -14.83
C ASP A 80 -22.71 -18.98 -16.07
N GLU A 81 -22.25 -19.48 -17.23
CA GLU A 81 -23.05 -20.07 -18.32
C GLU A 81 -22.13 -20.74 -19.36
#